data_AF-A0A6G7ZNF1-F1
#
_entry.id   AF-A0A6G7ZNF1-F1
#
_cell.length_a   1.000
_cell.length_b   1.000
_cell.length_c   1.000
_cell.angle_alpha   90.00
_cell.angle_beta   90.00
_cell.angle_gamma   90.00
#
_symmetry.space_group_name_H-M   'P 1'
#
loop_
_entity.id
_entity.type
_entity.pdbx_description
1 polymer ?
#
loop_
_entity_poly.entity_id
_entity_poly.type
_entity_poly.pdbx_seq_one_letter_code
_entity_poly.pdbx_strand_id
1 'polypeptide(L)' 'MDKSQVEALESKHAALHAIIDEEEHRPHPNEDLLHELKKEKLKLKDELAGHYVH' A
#
# COMPACT_ATOMS: atom_id res chain seq x y z
N MET A 1 -7.91 8.99 -17.29
CA MET A 1 -6.95 8.77 -16.20
C MET A 1 -6.51 10.13 -15.72
N ASP A 2 -7.27 10.67 -14.76
CA ASP A 2 -6.98 11.95 -14.13
C ASP A 2 -5.67 11.82 -13.35
N LYS A 3 -4.63 12.54 -13.78
CA LYS A 3 -3.29 12.50 -13.15
C LYS A 3 -3.36 12.64 -11.62
N SER A 4 -4.29 13.45 -11.12
CA SER A 4 -4.49 13.68 -9.69
C SER A 4 -4.95 12.44 -8.92
N GLN A 5 -5.68 11.51 -9.54
CA GLN A 5 -6.08 10.25 -8.89
C GLN A 5 -4.86 9.33 -8.72
N VAL A 6 -4.04 9.22 -9.76
CA VAL A 6 -2.79 8.44 -9.75
C VAL A 6 -1.84 9.00 -8.68
N GLU A 7 -1.63 10.31 -8.64
CA GLU A 7 -0.77 10.97 -7.64
C GLU A 7 -1.25 10.71 -6.21
N ALA A 8 -2.55 10.76 -5.96
CA ALA A 8 -3.11 10.47 -4.64
C ALA A 8 -2.92 8.99 -4.24
N LEU A 9 -3.09 8.06 -5.19
CA LEU A 9 -2.89 6.64 -4.96
C LEU A 9 -1.41 6.30 -4.75
N GLU A 10 -0.50 6.92 -5.51
CA GLU A 10 0.94 6.78 -5.33
C GLU A 10 1.39 7.31 -3.96
N SER A 11 0.87 8.47 -3.54
CA SER A 11 1.19 9.04 -2.23
C SER A 11 0.70 8.14 -1.08
N LYS A 12 -0.49 7.54 -1.21
CA LYS A 12 -0.98 6.54 -0.25
C LYS A 12 -0.13 5.28 -0.25
N HIS A 13 0.26 4.79 -1.43
CA HIS A 13 1.12 3.62 -1.58
C HIS A 13 2.51 3.86 -0.94
N ALA A 14 3.10 5.03 -1.13
CA ALA A 14 4.37 5.41 -0.50
C ALA A 14 4.24 5.47 1.03
N ALA A 15 3.15 6.04 1.55
CA ALA A 15 2.89 6.08 2.99
C ALA A 15 2.74 4.67 3.58
N LEU A 16 1.95 3.80 2.96
CA LEU A 16 1.81 2.40 3.39
C LEU A 16 3.14 1.65 3.36
N HIS A 17 3.98 1.92 2.36
CA HIS A 17 5.29 1.30 2.26
C HIS A 17 6.20 1.72 3.42
N ALA A 18 6.21 3.00 3.78
CA ALA A 18 6.96 3.49 4.93
C ALA A 18 6.47 2.85 6.24
N ILE A 19 5.15 2.77 6.44
CA ILE A 19 4.57 2.15 7.65
C ILE A 19 4.93 0.66 7.73
N ILE A 20 4.88 -0.08 6.61
CA ILE A 20 5.29 -1.48 6.57
C ILE A 20 6.77 -1.62 6.91
N ASP A 21 7.63 -0.80 6.30
CA ASP A 21 9.08 -0.85 6.53
C ASP A 21 9.41 -0.54 7.99
N GLU A 22 8.81 0.49 8.58
CA GLU A 22 8.94 0.82 10.00
C GLU A 22 8.46 -0.32 10.90
N GLU A 23 7.34 -0.96 10.58
CA GLU A 23 6.80 -2.07 11.37
C GLU A 23 7.62 -3.36 11.19
N GLU A 24 8.17 -3.64 10.01
CA GLU A 24 9.11 -4.76 9.77
C GLU A 24 10.44 -4.56 10.50
N HIS A 25 10.88 -3.30 10.66
CA HIS A 25 12.11 -2.97 11.38
C HIS A 25 11.97 -2.98 12.90
N ARG A 26 10.74 -3.08 13.43
CA ARG A 26 10.50 -3.18 14.87
C ARG A 26 10.97 -4.54 15.40
N PRO A 27 11.51 -4.58 16.64
CA PRO A 27 11.90 -5.84 17.28
C PRO A 27 10.71 -6.79 17.54
N HIS A 28 9.49 -6.25 17.56
CA HIS A 28 8.24 -7.02 17.63
C HIS A 28 7.27 -6.52 16.55
N PRO A 29 7.41 -6.97 15.31
CA PRO A 29 6.51 -6.58 14.23
C PRO A 29 5.12 -7.16 14.50
N ASN A 30 4.09 -6.34 14.33
CA ASN A 30 2.72 -6.85 14.35
C ASN A 30 2.40 -7.49 12.99
N GLU A 31 2.55 -8.81 12.90
CA GLU A 31 2.36 -9.55 11.64
C GLU A 31 0.96 -9.39 11.04
N ASP A 32 -0.08 -9.29 11.86
CA ASP A 32 -1.47 -9.07 11.42
C ASP A 32 -1.61 -7.71 10.73
N LEU A 33 -1.11 -6.66 11.39
CA LEU A 33 -1.08 -5.31 10.83
C LEU A 33 -0.24 -5.27 9.55
N LEU A 34 0.92 -5.93 9.54
CA LEU A 34 1.80 -6.00 8.39
C LEU A 34 1.10 -6.66 7.19
N HIS A 35 0.34 -7.72 7.45
CA HIS A 35 -0.41 -8.45 6.44
C HIS A 35 -1.56 -7.62 5.86
N GLU A 36 -2.28 -6.87 6.70
CA GLU A 36 -3.30 -5.91 6.27
C GLU A 36 -2.71 -4.79 5.42
N LEU A 37 -1.62 -4.16 5.89
CA LEU A 37 -0.93 -3.09 5.17
C LEU A 37 -0.39 -3.57 3.81
N LYS A 38 0.20 -4.77 3.74
CA LYS A 38 0.67 -5.38 2.48
C LYS A 38 -0.49 -5.67 1.52
N LYS A 39 -1.65 -6.12 2.01
CA LYS A 39 -2.87 -6.30 1.21
C LYS A 39 -3.42 -4.97 0.69
N GLU A 40 -3.46 -3.94 1.52
CA GLU A 40 -3.95 -2.62 1.11
C GLU A 40 -3.02 -1.99 0.05
N LYS A 41 -1.70 -2.11 0.25
CA LYS A 41 -0.68 -1.72 -0.73
C LYS A 41 -0.88 -2.44 -2.06
N LEU A 42 -1.17 -3.74 -2.03
CA LEU A 42 -1.43 -4.53 -3.24
C LEU A 42 -2.69 -4.04 -3.96
N LYS A 43 -3.81 -3.84 -3.25
CA LYS A 43 -5.05 -3.29 -3.83
C LYS A 43 -4.85 -1.93 -4.49
N LEU A 44 -4.13 -1.01 -3.83
CA LEU A 44 -3.80 0.30 -4.39
C LEU A 44 -2.95 0.19 -5.65
N LYS A 45 -1.99 -0.75 -5.65
CA LYS A 45 -1.14 -1.01 -6.82
C LYS A 45 -1.95 -1.61 -7.98
N ASP A 46 -2.89 -2.51 -7.70
CA ASP A 46 -3.80 -3.08 -8.71
C ASP A 46 -4.77 -2.00 -9.26
N GLU A 47 -5.29 -1.12 -8.40
CA GLU A 47 -6.13 0.01 -8.79
C GLU A 47 -5.36 1.01 -9.68
N LEU A 48 -4.10 1.31 -9.33
CA LEU A 48 -3.17 2.09 -10.15
C LEU A 48 -2.85 1.43 -11.50
N ALA A 49 -2.64 0.11 -11.50
CA ALA A 49 -2.38 -0.66 -12.70
C ALA A 49 -3.61 -0.81 -13.60
N GLY A 50 -4.80 -0.40 -13.12
CA GLY A 50 -6.07 -0.65 -13.81
C GLY A 50 -6.43 -2.13 -13.86
N HIS A 51 -5.78 -2.96 -13.05
CA HIS A 51 -5.97 -4.40 -12.97
C HIS A 51 -7.12 -4.69 -11.99
N TYR A 52 -8.28 -4.08 -12.22
CA TYR A 52 -9.52 -4.47 -11.54
C TYR A 52 -10.01 -5.77 -12.19
N VAL A 53 -9.41 -6.90 -11.78
CA VAL A 53 -9.96 -8.22 -12.10
C VAL A 53 -11.25 -8.35 -11.29
N HIS A 54 -12.38 -8.14 -11.97
CA HIS A 54 -13.72 -8.39 -11.45
C HIS A 54 -13.93 -9.87 -11.14
#